data_AF-A0A381WFV8-F1
#
_entry.id   AF-A0A381WFV8-F1
#
_cell.length_a   1.000
_cell.length_b   1.000
_cell.length_c   1.000
_cell.angle_alpha   90.00
_cell.angle_beta   90.00
_cell.angle_gamma   90.00
#
_symmetry.space_group_name_H-M   'P 1'
#
loop_
_entity.id
_entity.type
_entity.pdbx_description
1 polymer ?
#
loop_
_entity_poly.entity_id
_entity_poly.type
_entity_poly.pdbx_seq_one_letter_code
_entity_poly.pdbx_strand_id
1 'polypeptide(L)'
;MKKWNLIVDVGRCHNSNNCFLSVADEYQRNEHPGYSAEMPLHGHRWIDVKKKERGQAPMVDVAYLPTMCMHCDDAPCIAAAKDDAIKKRDDGIVIIDPVKAKGQKYLVDSCPYGAIWWN
;
A
#
# COMPACT_ATOMS: atom_id res chain seq x y z
N MET A 1 -4.51 -22.57 -7.55
CA MET A 1 -4.74 -22.20 -6.14
C MET A 1 -5.73 -21.05 -6.06
N LYS A 2 -6.42 -20.87 -4.93
CA LYS A 2 -7.31 -19.72 -4.72
C LYS A 2 -6.45 -18.47 -4.47
N LYS A 3 -6.84 -17.32 -5.05
CA LYS A 3 -6.15 -16.03 -4.91
C LYS A 3 -6.99 -15.04 -4.09
N TRP A 4 -6.33 -14.12 -3.40
CA TRP A 4 -6.97 -12.99 -2.72
C TRP A 4 -7.27 -11.86 -3.70
N ASN A 5 -8.44 -11.24 -3.53
CA ASN A 5 -8.83 -10.02 -4.24
C ASN A 5 -9.51 -9.10 -3.24
N LEU A 6 -9.20 -7.81 -3.31
CA LEU A 6 -9.86 -6.77 -2.54
C LEU A 6 -10.63 -5.86 -3.49
N ILE A 7 -11.92 -5.65 -3.21
CA ILE A 7 -12.78 -4.74 -3.96
C ILE A 7 -13.19 -3.61 -3.04
N VAL A 8 -12.92 -2.37 -3.47
CA VAL A 8 -13.28 -1.16 -2.74
C VAL A 8 -14.39 -0.44 -3.50
N ASP A 9 -15.57 -0.31 -2.86
CA ASP A 9 -16.66 0.50 -3.37
C ASP A 9 -16.42 1.98 -3.03
N VAL A 10 -15.94 2.73 -4.02
CA VAL A 10 -15.63 4.16 -3.92
C VAL A 10 -16.88 4.99 -3.56
N GLY A 11 -18.08 4.55 -3.99
CA GLY A 11 -19.33 5.25 -3.71
C GLY A 11 -19.75 5.21 -2.24
N ARG A 12 -19.14 4.34 -1.43
CA ARG A 12 -19.43 4.19 0.01
C ARG A 12 -18.34 4.77 0.91
N CYS A 13 -17.20 5.18 0.37
CA CYS A 13 -16.14 5.73 1.19
C CYS A 13 -16.53 7.12 1.70
N HIS A 14 -16.48 7.31 3.03
CA HIS A 14 -16.79 8.59 3.68
C HIS A 14 -15.62 9.11 4.54
N ASN A 15 -14.39 8.67 4.20
CA ASN A 15 -13.14 9.16 4.81
C ASN A 15 -13.05 9.03 6.34
N SER A 16 -13.57 7.95 6.93
CA SER A 16 -13.43 7.69 8.38
C SER A 16 -11.99 7.46 8.83
N ASN A 17 -11.07 7.15 7.91
CA ASN A 17 -9.68 6.80 8.19
C ASN A 17 -9.48 5.54 9.05
N ASN A 18 -10.53 4.75 9.33
CA ASN A 18 -10.39 3.50 10.07
C ASN A 18 -9.44 2.51 9.37
N CYS A 19 -9.41 2.50 8.04
CA CYS A 19 -8.47 1.68 7.28
C CYS A 19 -7.01 2.07 7.56
N PHE A 20 -6.68 3.37 7.51
CA PHE A 20 -5.35 3.87 7.88
C PHE A 20 -5.01 3.59 9.33
N LEU A 21 -5.95 3.83 10.26
CA LEU A 21 -5.75 3.58 11.68
C LEU A 21 -5.52 2.10 11.97
N SER A 22 -6.24 1.18 11.32
CA SER A 22 -6.02 -0.26 11.51
C SER A 22 -4.63 -0.72 11.04
N VAL A 23 -4.11 -0.14 9.95
CA VAL A 23 -2.74 -0.44 9.50
C VAL A 23 -1.72 0.18 10.45
N ALA A 24 -1.96 1.40 10.92
CA ALA A 24 -1.08 2.02 11.91
C ALA A 24 -1.05 1.23 13.22
N ASP A 25 -2.21 0.78 13.71
CA ASP A 25 -2.35 -0.03 14.92
C ASP A 25 -1.61 -1.38 14.78
N GLU A 26 -1.73 -2.02 13.62
CA GLU A 26 -1.09 -3.32 13.36
C GLU A 26 0.43 -3.22 13.19
N TYR A 27 0.95 -2.15 12.56
CA TYR A 27 2.34 -2.09 12.09
C TYR A 27 3.21 -1.04 12.79
N GLN A 28 2.64 -0.01 13.42
CA GLN A 28 3.44 0.91 14.23
C GLN A 28 3.75 0.26 15.57
N ARG A 29 5.00 0.35 16.02
CA ARG A 29 5.52 -0.29 17.24
C ARG A 29 5.47 -1.83 17.25
N ASN A 30 5.14 -2.44 16.11
CA ASN A 30 5.07 -3.88 15.96
C ASN A 30 5.94 -4.33 14.78
N GLU A 31 6.74 -5.36 15.00
CA GLU A 31 7.45 -6.06 13.94
C GLU A 31 6.72 -7.37 13.61
N HIS A 32 6.70 -7.73 12.33
CA HIS A 32 6.12 -8.99 11.86
C HIS A 32 7.21 -9.80 11.19
N PRO A 33 7.97 -10.63 11.94
CA PRO A 33 9.10 -11.37 11.40
C PRO A 33 8.75 -12.18 10.14
N GLY A 34 9.51 -11.96 9.07
CA GLY A 34 9.27 -12.57 7.77
C GLY A 34 8.28 -11.83 6.86
N TYR A 35 7.60 -10.79 7.36
CA TYR A 35 6.63 -10.00 6.59
C TYR A 35 7.01 -8.53 6.47
N SER A 36 7.29 -7.87 7.59
CA SER A 36 7.60 -6.44 7.61
C SER A 36 8.37 -6.06 8.86
N ALA A 37 9.29 -5.10 8.70
CA ALA A 37 9.77 -4.31 9.82
C ALA A 37 8.67 -3.34 10.29
N GLU A 38 8.88 -2.69 11.44
CA GLU A 38 7.98 -1.68 11.98
C GLU A 38 7.69 -0.56 10.96
N MET A 39 6.43 -0.16 10.87
CA MET A 39 6.03 1.05 10.16
C MET A 39 6.39 2.29 11.00
N PRO A 40 7.13 3.28 10.44
CA PRO A 40 7.42 4.53 11.15
C PRO A 40 6.15 5.21 11.67
N LEU A 41 6.26 5.81 12.85
CA LEU A 41 5.15 6.54 13.50
C LEU A 41 4.58 7.68 12.62
N HIS A 42 5.40 8.25 11.74
CA HIS A 42 5.06 9.41 10.94
C HIS A 42 5.46 9.24 9.48
N GLY A 43 4.70 9.87 8.58
CA GLY A 43 5.01 10.00 7.15
C GLY A 43 4.47 8.87 6.28
N HIS A 44 4.67 7.61 6.66
CA HIS A 44 4.23 6.47 5.85
C HIS A 44 2.70 6.38 5.81
N ARG A 45 2.16 6.11 4.62
CA ARG A 45 0.73 5.84 4.41
C ARG A 45 0.59 4.62 3.50
N TRP A 46 0.79 3.43 4.07
CA TRP A 46 0.71 2.16 3.34
C TRP A 46 -0.70 1.92 2.77
N ILE A 47 -1.72 2.37 3.50
CA ILE A 47 -3.02 2.69 2.96
C ILE A 47 -3.26 4.19 3.12
N ASP A 48 -3.66 4.83 2.04
CA ASP A 48 -3.98 6.25 1.98
C ASP A 48 -5.41 6.43 1.47
N VAL A 49 -6.03 7.56 1.77
CA VAL A 49 -7.35 7.92 1.27
C VAL A 49 -7.20 9.25 0.52
N LYS A 50 -7.18 9.17 -0.81
CA LYS A 50 -7.13 10.37 -1.65
C LYS A 50 -8.49 11.04 -1.66
N LYS A 51 -8.50 12.36 -1.54
CA LYS A 51 -9.71 13.19 -1.60
C LYS A 51 -9.74 13.96 -2.91
N LYS A 52 -10.89 13.99 -3.57
CA LYS A 52 -11.14 14.83 -4.74
C LYS A 52 -12.47 15.55 -4.60
N GLU A 53 -12.41 16.87 -4.49
CA GLU A 53 -13.60 17.73 -4.55
C GLU A 53 -13.91 18.05 -6.02
N ARG A 54 -15.20 18.19 -6.34
CA ARG A 54 -15.69 18.54 -7.67
C ARG A 54 -16.93 19.42 -7.58
N GLY A 55 -17.18 20.18 -8.65
CA GLY A 55 -18.25 21.16 -8.68
C GLY A 55 -17.83 22.51 -8.11
N GLN A 56 -18.81 23.38 -7.88
CA GLN A 56 -18.62 24.74 -7.36
C GLN A 56 -19.88 25.15 -6.61
N ALA A 57 -19.75 26.09 -5.66
CA ALA A 57 -20.89 26.55 -4.87
C ALA A 57 -22.07 26.99 -5.76
N PRO A 58 -23.32 26.58 -5.47
CA PRO A 58 -23.76 25.83 -4.28
C PRO A 58 -23.75 24.29 -4.41
N MET A 59 -23.38 23.74 -5.57
CA MET A 59 -23.39 22.29 -5.83
C MET A 59 -21.97 21.72 -5.85
N VAL A 60 -21.51 21.34 -4.67
CA VAL A 60 -20.22 20.68 -4.46
C VAL A 60 -20.42 19.19 -4.16
N ASP A 61 -19.45 18.39 -4.56
CA ASP A 61 -19.39 16.97 -4.25
C ASP A 61 -17.94 16.56 -3.95
N VAL A 62 -17.77 15.51 -3.15
CA VAL A 62 -16.47 15.01 -2.71
C VAL A 62 -16.44 13.50 -2.82
N ALA A 63 -15.41 12.98 -3.49
CA ALA A 63 -15.14 11.56 -3.56
C ALA A 63 -13.85 11.22 -2.81
N TYR A 64 -13.81 10.02 -2.24
CA TYR A 64 -12.68 9.48 -1.51
C TYR A 64 -12.24 8.16 -2.11
N LEU A 65 -10.95 8.02 -2.38
CA LEU A 65 -10.37 6.84 -2.99
C LEU A 65 -9.31 6.25 -2.05
N PRO A 66 -9.62 5.17 -1.34
CA PRO A 66 -8.60 4.37 -0.68
C PRO A 66 -7.61 3.82 -1.71
N THR A 67 -6.32 4.07 -1.48
CA THR A 67 -5.20 3.62 -2.31
C THR A 67 -4.20 2.88 -1.45
N MET A 68 -3.70 1.76 -1.94
CA MET A 68 -2.78 0.86 -1.25
C MET A 68 -1.95 0.08 -2.29
N CYS A 69 -1.10 -0.85 -1.85
CA CYS A 69 -0.46 -1.79 -2.77
C CYS A 69 -1.53 -2.58 -3.56
N MET A 70 -1.39 -2.59 -4.89
CA MET A 70 -2.34 -3.27 -5.77
C MET A 70 -2.08 -4.77 -5.91
N HIS A 71 -0.96 -5.28 -5.39
CA HIS A 71 -0.51 -6.67 -5.51
C HIS A 71 -0.66 -7.23 -6.94
N CYS A 72 -0.18 -6.45 -7.92
CA CYS A 72 -0.37 -6.68 -9.36
C CYS A 72 0.01 -8.10 -9.80
N ASP A 73 -0.68 -8.62 -10.82
CA ASP A 73 -0.27 -9.86 -11.51
C ASP A 73 1.04 -9.67 -12.28
N ASP A 74 1.18 -8.56 -12.98
CA ASP A 74 2.45 -8.10 -13.54
C ASP A 74 2.97 -6.93 -12.71
N ALA A 75 3.89 -7.20 -11.79
CA ALA A 75 4.35 -6.24 -10.78
C ALA A 75 5.74 -5.68 -11.16
N PRO A 76 5.85 -4.41 -11.59
CA PRO A 76 7.13 -3.81 -11.99
C PRO A 76 8.16 -3.79 -10.86
N CYS A 77 7.71 -3.71 -9.60
CA CYS A 77 8.58 -3.75 -8.44
C CYS A 77 9.29 -5.11 -8.26
N ILE A 78 8.68 -6.22 -8.68
CA ILE A 78 9.34 -7.54 -8.68
C ILE A 78 10.45 -7.56 -9.72
N ALA A 79 10.19 -7.05 -10.93
CA ALA A 79 11.19 -7.00 -12.00
C ALA A 79 12.37 -6.06 -11.66
N ALA A 80 12.11 -4.99 -10.89
CA ALA A 80 13.14 -4.07 -10.44
C ALA A 80 14.00 -4.65 -9.29
N ALA A 81 13.43 -5.50 -8.44
CA ALA A 81 14.09 -5.99 -7.24
C ALA A 81 15.26 -6.94 -7.54
N LYS A 82 16.32 -6.83 -6.72
CA LYS A 82 17.44 -7.78 -6.72
C LYS A 82 17.27 -8.81 -5.61
N ASP A 83 17.92 -9.97 -5.78
CA ASP A 83 18.03 -11.05 -4.79
C ASP A 83 16.69 -11.63 -4.31
N ASP A 84 15.65 -11.55 -5.15
CA ASP A 84 14.27 -11.88 -4.80
C ASP A 84 13.76 -11.11 -3.56
N ALA A 85 14.17 -9.84 -3.42
CA ALA A 85 13.72 -8.97 -2.34
C ALA A 85 12.22 -8.65 -2.39
N ILE A 86 11.60 -8.77 -3.57
CA ILE A 86 10.15 -8.70 -3.72
C ILE A 86 9.69 -9.93 -4.48
N LYS A 87 8.69 -10.63 -3.96
CA LYS A 87 8.16 -11.85 -4.58
C LYS A 87 6.64 -11.88 -4.54
N LYS A 88 6.06 -12.60 -5.49
CA LYS A 88 4.63 -12.91 -5.52
C LYS A 88 4.40 -14.31 -4.97
N ARG A 89 3.52 -14.42 -3.97
CA ARG A 89 3.04 -15.70 -3.44
C ARG A 89 2.00 -16.32 -4.38
N ASP A 90 1.79 -17.63 -4.24
CA ASP A 90 0.83 -18.38 -5.06
C ASP A 90 -0.63 -17.92 -4.87
N ASP A 91 -0.94 -17.28 -3.74
CA ASP A 91 -2.26 -16.70 -3.41
C ASP A 91 -2.44 -15.27 -3.92
N GLY A 92 -1.46 -14.73 -4.66
CA GLY A 92 -1.55 -13.44 -5.32
C GLY A 92 -0.90 -12.27 -4.56
N ILE A 93 -0.48 -12.47 -3.32
CA ILE A 93 0.11 -11.40 -2.49
C ILE A 93 1.55 -11.14 -2.92
N VAL A 94 1.82 -9.90 -3.36
CA VAL A 94 3.18 -9.37 -3.55
C VAL A 94 3.73 -8.89 -2.20
N ILE A 95 4.90 -9.39 -1.79
CA ILE A 95 5.51 -9.10 -0.50
C ILE A 95 6.96 -8.65 -0.66
N ILE A 96 7.39 -7.72 0.20
CA ILE A 96 8.78 -7.25 0.29
C ILE A 96 9.44 -8.01 1.45
N ASP A 97 10.61 -8.61 1.21
CA ASP A 97 11.46 -9.17 2.25
C ASP A 97 12.28 -8.03 2.89
N PRO A 98 12.05 -7.70 4.18
CA PRO A 98 12.69 -6.55 4.82
C PRO A 98 14.20 -6.69 4.95
N VAL A 99 14.74 -7.91 4.97
CA VAL A 99 16.19 -8.15 5.07
C VAL A 99 16.85 -7.96 3.71
N LYS A 100 16.28 -8.56 2.67
CA LYS A 100 16.83 -8.51 1.30
C LYS A 100 16.64 -7.15 0.62
N ALA A 101 15.55 -6.44 0.93
CA ALA A 101 15.28 -5.12 0.36
C ALA A 101 16.16 -4.01 0.96
N LYS A 102 16.87 -4.30 2.06
CA LYS A 102 17.73 -3.33 2.74
C LYS A 102 18.78 -2.78 1.78
N GLY A 103 18.82 -1.45 1.66
CA GLY A 103 19.71 -0.71 0.76
C GLY A 103 19.19 -0.47 -0.66
N GLN A 104 18.09 -1.12 -1.07
CA GLN A 104 17.54 -1.00 -2.42
C GLN A 104 16.54 0.17 -2.55
N LYS A 105 17.01 1.41 -2.32
CA LYS A 105 16.15 2.61 -2.25
C LYS A 105 15.31 2.88 -3.50
N TYR A 106 15.81 2.51 -4.67
CA TYR A 106 15.15 2.70 -5.97
C TYR A 106 13.85 1.90 -6.10
N LEU A 107 13.57 0.95 -5.20
CA LEU A 107 12.31 0.22 -5.17
C LEU A 107 11.11 1.14 -4.93
N VAL A 108 11.29 2.28 -4.26
CA VAL A 108 10.22 3.28 -4.09
C VAL A 108 9.69 3.76 -5.44
N ASP A 109 10.58 4.08 -6.37
CA ASP A 109 10.24 4.61 -7.69
C ASP A 109 9.75 3.52 -8.66
N SER A 110 9.94 2.24 -8.32
CA SER A 110 9.51 1.12 -9.15
C SER A 110 8.00 0.91 -9.16
N CYS A 111 7.28 1.44 -8.16
CA CYS A 111 5.84 1.25 -8.06
C CYS A 111 5.08 2.38 -8.78
N PRO A 112 4.32 2.10 -9.86
CA PRO A 112 3.55 3.13 -10.55
C PRO A 112 2.43 3.74 -9.70
N TYR A 113 2.07 3.08 -8.59
CA TYR A 113 1.07 3.56 -7.62
C TYR A 113 1.68 4.30 -6.43
N GLY A 114 3.02 4.38 -6.32
CA GLY A 114 3.70 4.97 -5.17
C GLY A 114 3.41 4.26 -3.84
N ALA A 115 3.17 2.94 -3.88
CA ALA A 115 2.78 2.17 -2.70
C ALA A 115 3.96 1.70 -1.83
N ILE A 116 5.19 1.85 -2.32
CA ILE A 116 6.41 1.45 -1.61
C ILE A 116 7.01 2.68 -0.93
N TRP A 117 7.31 2.57 0.35
CA TRP A 117 7.90 3.62 1.16
C TRP A 117 9.30 3.22 1.62
N TRP A 118 10.22 4.19 1.67
CA TRP A 118 11.52 3.98 2.29
C TRP A 118 11.41 4.25 3.80
N ASN A 119 11.80 3.25 4.60
CA ASN A 119 11.98 3.39 6.04
C ASN A 119 13.37 3.99 6.33
#